data_AF-A0A0J1BBJ2-F1
#
_entry.id   AF-A0A0J1BBJ2-F1
#
_cell.length_a   1.000
_cell.length_b   1.000
_cell.length_c   1.000
_cell.angle_alpha   90.00
_cell.angle_beta   90.00
_cell.angle_gamma   90.00
#
_symmetry.space_group_name_H-M   'P 1'
#
loop_
_entity.id
_entity.type
_entity.pdbx_description
1 polymer ?
#
loop_
_entity_poly.entity_id
_entity_poly.type
_entity_poly.pdbx_seq_one_letter_code
_entity_poly.pdbx_strand_id
1 'polypeptide(L)'
;MAATGGYDGAWTRRARTVDDWLAGHKVVVSATTASIVSTFAGFPLDSLKSRLQSSRENLSMARLAAEVVREEGIGGLWRGFPLPLITISIVRTISFTIYTSTKRILNSTADSPTSNEAPWFDLHLGVLNKNRTADVALTSLIAGGASGAVVCLGSAPFELVKVRRQLEYQIYRDSHPELFAPSPPPQKSVPQPPKVVPLTHTTPADVAAEAIECTVASAKPRPPPTPQFVPPTTLQAVRMIVRSLGPMGLWTGFPLHFVRDTLGTALYFAEYDVMRFWLGGGRGDGKREDKFGSTTTQADLPAWARGWLPAQLVPFLCGSLAGVTSWALIYPVDAIKTKAQQRALSGLAPRTPYTQLRRLVRGTDGTKPWLSGIGRLYRGLGVSMVRSMLTHGLLWTLVDWTSGYIDGRPVERLAERLA
;
A
#
# COMPACT_ATOMS: atom_id res chain seq x y z
N MET A 1 -1.37 -7.48 -61.04
CA MET A 1 -2.02 -6.82 -59.89
C MET A 1 -3.15 -7.70 -59.41
N ALA A 2 -2.85 -8.67 -58.54
CA ALA A 2 -3.88 -9.53 -57.91
C ALA A 2 -4.23 -8.92 -56.55
N ALA A 3 -5.51 -8.61 -56.34
CA ALA A 3 -6.03 -8.11 -55.09
C ALA A 3 -5.93 -9.20 -54.00
N THR A 4 -5.08 -8.98 -53.01
CA THR A 4 -5.03 -9.77 -51.78
C THR A 4 -6.23 -9.39 -50.91
N GLY A 5 -7.42 -9.86 -51.28
CA GLY A 5 -8.62 -9.75 -50.45
C GLY A 5 -8.54 -10.72 -49.28
N GLY A 6 -8.11 -10.22 -48.12
CA GLY A 6 -8.07 -11.00 -46.88
C GLY A 6 -9.47 -11.54 -46.52
N TYR A 7 -9.52 -12.76 -45.97
CA TYR A 7 -10.76 -13.43 -45.56
C TYR A 7 -11.57 -12.62 -44.54
N ASP A 8 -12.75 -12.13 -44.93
CA ASP A 8 -13.69 -11.37 -44.10
C ASP A 8 -14.84 -12.25 -43.56
N GLY A 9 -14.49 -13.31 -42.83
CA GLY A 9 -15.44 -14.16 -42.14
C GLY A 9 -15.97 -13.55 -40.83
N ALA A 10 -17.02 -14.16 -40.26
CA ALA A 10 -17.58 -13.72 -38.97
C ALA A 10 -16.56 -13.70 -37.82
N TRP A 11 -15.58 -14.63 -37.85
CA TRP A 11 -14.49 -14.68 -36.89
C TRP A 11 -13.50 -13.52 -37.04
N THR A 12 -13.12 -13.15 -38.27
CA THR A 12 -12.17 -12.04 -38.50
C THR A 12 -12.81 -10.68 -38.20
N ARG A 13 -14.13 -10.52 -38.42
CA ARG A 13 -14.87 -9.35 -37.92
C ARG A 13 -14.87 -9.25 -36.40
N ARG A 14 -15.22 -10.34 -35.69
CA ARG A 14 -15.19 -10.35 -34.22
C ARG A 14 -13.80 -10.08 -33.66
N ALA A 15 -12.76 -10.65 -34.26
CA ALA A 15 -11.38 -10.41 -33.85
C ALA A 15 -11.00 -8.92 -34.01
N ARG A 16 -11.30 -8.31 -35.17
CA ARG A 16 -11.09 -6.86 -35.37
C ARG A 16 -11.83 -6.01 -34.37
N THR A 17 -13.12 -6.30 -34.10
CA THR A 17 -13.90 -5.56 -33.09
C THR A 17 -13.29 -5.66 -31.69
N VAL A 18 -12.78 -6.84 -31.31
CA VAL A 18 -12.11 -7.04 -30.02
C VAL A 18 -10.79 -6.28 -29.97
N ASP A 19 -10.00 -6.30 -31.04
CA ASP A 19 -8.73 -5.59 -31.11
C ASP A 19 -8.92 -4.07 -31.09
N ASP A 20 -9.91 -3.53 -31.82
CA ASP A 20 -10.30 -2.12 -31.79
C ASP A 20 -10.74 -1.70 -30.37
N TRP A 21 -11.54 -2.54 -29.70
CA TRP A 21 -11.97 -2.28 -28.33
C TRP A 21 -10.79 -2.30 -27.35
N LEU A 22 -9.89 -3.27 -27.48
CA LEU A 22 -8.68 -3.38 -26.64
C LEU A 22 -7.73 -2.21 -26.86
N ALA A 23 -7.56 -1.77 -28.12
CA ALA A 23 -6.78 -0.59 -28.46
C ALA A 23 -7.38 0.65 -27.80
N GLY A 24 -8.70 0.88 -27.96
CA GLY A 24 -9.40 2.02 -27.37
C GLY A 24 -9.47 2.04 -25.83
N HIS A 25 -9.34 0.88 -25.18
CA HIS A 25 -9.38 0.73 -23.72
C HIS A 25 -8.03 0.27 -23.13
N LYS A 26 -6.94 0.46 -23.88
CA LYS A 26 -5.61 -0.04 -23.52
C LYS A 26 -5.20 0.33 -22.09
N VAL A 27 -5.42 1.59 -21.70
CA VAL A 27 -5.06 2.07 -20.35
C VAL A 27 -5.78 1.27 -19.27
N VAL A 28 -7.09 1.12 -19.41
CA VAL A 28 -7.95 0.47 -18.42
C VAL A 28 -7.64 -1.02 -18.31
N VAL A 29 -7.50 -1.71 -19.44
CA VAL A 29 -7.22 -3.16 -19.47
C VAL A 29 -5.84 -3.47 -18.89
N SER A 30 -4.82 -2.71 -19.29
CA SER A 30 -3.46 -2.87 -18.78
C SER A 30 -3.36 -2.54 -17.30
N ALA A 31 -3.93 -1.41 -16.87
CA ALA A 31 -3.92 -1.01 -15.46
C ALA A 31 -4.67 -2.03 -14.58
N THR A 32 -5.84 -2.51 -15.01
CA THR A 32 -6.64 -3.46 -14.24
C THR A 32 -5.92 -4.80 -14.07
N THR A 33 -5.43 -5.37 -15.18
CA THR A 33 -4.72 -6.67 -15.18
C THR A 33 -3.49 -6.60 -14.30
N ALA A 34 -2.67 -5.57 -14.48
CA ALA A 34 -1.48 -5.36 -13.69
C ALA A 34 -1.79 -5.12 -12.20
N SER A 35 -2.88 -4.40 -11.90
CA SER A 35 -3.32 -4.14 -10.52
C SER A 35 -3.73 -5.43 -9.81
N ILE A 36 -4.47 -6.32 -10.46
CA ILE A 36 -4.93 -7.57 -9.87
C ILE A 36 -3.73 -8.45 -9.49
N VAL A 37 -2.84 -8.69 -10.45
CA VAL A 37 -1.69 -9.59 -10.26
C VAL A 37 -0.68 -9.01 -9.27
N SER A 38 -0.35 -7.71 -9.39
CA SER A 38 0.59 -7.08 -8.45
C SER A 38 0.03 -6.98 -7.04
N THR A 39 -1.27 -6.74 -6.88
CA THR A 39 -1.93 -6.78 -5.55
C THR A 39 -1.91 -8.18 -4.96
N PHE A 40 -2.19 -9.21 -5.76
CA PHE A 40 -2.11 -10.60 -5.31
C PHE A 40 -0.70 -10.97 -4.81
N ALA A 41 0.33 -10.62 -5.59
CA ALA A 41 1.72 -10.88 -5.25
C ALA A 41 2.20 -10.07 -4.03
N GLY A 42 1.71 -8.83 -3.87
CA GLY A 42 2.05 -7.95 -2.76
C GLY A 42 1.31 -8.23 -1.46
N PHE A 43 0.18 -8.94 -1.51
CA PHE A 43 -0.70 -9.11 -0.36
C PHE A 43 -0.04 -9.77 0.87
N PRO A 44 0.84 -10.78 0.75
CA PRO A 44 1.56 -11.33 1.91
C PRO A 44 2.31 -10.26 2.71
N LEU A 45 2.93 -9.29 2.03
CA LEU A 45 3.65 -8.19 2.68
C LEU A 45 2.68 -7.20 3.34
N ASP A 46 1.50 -6.97 2.77
CA ASP A 46 0.44 -6.17 3.40
C ASP A 46 -0.10 -6.84 4.68
N SER A 47 -0.34 -8.15 4.61
CA SER A 47 -0.76 -8.96 5.76
C SER A 47 0.27 -8.89 6.87
N LEU A 48 1.55 -9.15 6.57
CA LEU A 48 2.65 -9.06 7.53
C LEU A 48 2.82 -7.65 8.10
N LYS A 49 2.69 -6.60 7.28
CA LYS A 49 2.72 -5.21 7.75
C LYS A 49 1.64 -4.95 8.79
N SER A 50 0.41 -5.39 8.52
CA SER A 50 -0.72 -5.18 9.43
C SER A 50 -0.55 -5.93 10.75
N ARG A 51 -0.02 -7.16 10.71
CA ARG A 51 0.31 -7.96 11.89
C ARG A 51 1.47 -7.35 12.68
N LEU A 52 2.50 -6.84 12.02
CA LEU A 52 3.63 -6.18 12.67
C LEU A 52 3.21 -4.86 13.35
N GLN A 53 2.30 -4.11 12.74
CA GLN A 53 1.80 -2.85 13.31
C GLN A 53 0.85 -3.06 14.49
N SER A 54 0.24 -4.23 14.60
CA SER A 54 -0.62 -4.62 15.73
C SER A 54 0.14 -5.38 16.83
N SER A 55 1.22 -6.09 16.48
CA SER A 55 2.08 -6.78 17.44
C SER A 55 2.81 -5.81 18.36
N ARG A 56 2.97 -6.20 19.63
CA ARG A 56 3.70 -5.43 20.65
C ARG A 56 5.18 -5.74 20.68
N GLU A 57 5.56 -6.92 20.19
CA GLU A 57 6.95 -7.35 20.19
C GLU A 57 7.69 -6.73 19.00
N ASN A 58 8.94 -6.34 19.22
CA ASN A 58 9.84 -5.94 18.13
C ASN A 58 10.29 -7.21 17.38
N LEU A 59 9.36 -7.88 16.73
CA LEU A 59 9.65 -9.05 15.91
C LEU A 59 10.26 -8.62 14.57
N SER A 60 11.21 -9.38 14.08
CA SER A 60 11.65 -9.25 12.70
C SER A 60 10.53 -9.75 11.77
N MET A 61 10.41 -9.14 10.58
CA MET A 61 9.41 -9.54 9.58
C MET A 61 9.53 -11.04 9.23
N ALA A 62 10.76 -11.54 9.12
CA ALA A 62 11.01 -12.95 8.81
C ALA A 62 10.51 -13.89 9.91
N ARG A 63 10.71 -13.52 11.19
CA ARG A 63 10.21 -14.30 12.33
C ARG A 63 8.68 -14.32 12.37
N LEU A 64 8.06 -13.15 12.17
CA LEU A 64 6.60 -13.05 12.10
C LEU A 64 6.03 -13.88 10.92
N ALA A 65 6.69 -13.85 9.77
CA ALA A 65 6.28 -14.65 8.61
C ALA A 65 6.38 -16.16 8.90
N ALA A 66 7.49 -16.60 9.50
CA ALA A 66 7.68 -18.00 9.89
C ALA A 66 6.63 -18.47 10.91
N GLU A 67 6.28 -17.62 11.87
CA GLU A 67 5.24 -17.89 12.87
C GLU A 67 3.85 -18.04 12.22
N VAL A 68 3.48 -17.11 11.34
CA VAL A 68 2.21 -17.18 10.59
C VAL A 68 2.14 -18.45 9.74
N VAL A 69 3.22 -18.80 9.04
CA VAL A 69 3.25 -20.02 8.22
C VAL A 69 3.19 -21.28 9.09
N ARG A 70 3.81 -21.27 10.26
CA ARG A 70 3.78 -22.39 11.21
C ARG A 70 2.39 -22.58 11.84
N GLU A 71 1.67 -21.50 12.12
CA GLU A 71 0.40 -21.54 12.85
C GLU A 71 -0.84 -21.60 11.95
N GLU A 72 -0.85 -20.86 10.85
CA GLU A 72 -2.00 -20.75 9.93
C GLU A 72 -1.73 -21.40 8.57
N GLY A 73 -0.51 -21.89 8.33
CA GLY A 73 -0.07 -22.33 7.02
C GLY A 73 0.21 -21.17 6.05
N ILE A 74 0.59 -21.52 4.82
CA ILE A 74 0.88 -20.54 3.75
C ILE A 74 -0.37 -19.69 3.43
N GLY A 75 -1.57 -20.28 3.52
CA GLY A 75 -2.84 -19.57 3.30
C GLY A 75 -3.11 -18.44 4.30
N GLY A 76 -2.52 -18.47 5.50
CA GLY A 76 -2.63 -17.41 6.51
C GLY A 76 -2.08 -16.06 6.05
N LEU A 77 -1.14 -16.06 5.09
CA LEU A 77 -0.61 -14.84 4.47
C LEU A 77 -1.64 -14.14 3.57
N TRP A 78 -2.61 -14.88 3.00
CA TRP A 78 -3.69 -14.36 2.14
C TRP A 78 -5.03 -14.16 2.86
N ARG A 79 -5.07 -14.30 4.18
CA ARG A 79 -6.28 -14.12 4.97
C ARG A 79 -6.87 -12.71 4.79
N GLY A 80 -8.10 -12.63 4.30
CA GLY A 80 -8.83 -11.36 4.09
C GLY A 80 -8.53 -10.65 2.76
N PHE A 81 -7.86 -11.32 1.82
CA PHE A 81 -7.43 -10.78 0.53
C PHE A 81 -8.50 -10.22 -0.43
N PRO A 82 -9.71 -10.80 -0.59
CA PRO A 82 -10.62 -10.40 -1.68
C PRO A 82 -11.02 -8.92 -1.67
N LEU A 83 -11.25 -8.34 -0.49
CA LEU A 83 -11.67 -6.95 -0.37
C LEU A 83 -10.54 -5.96 -0.76
N PRO A 84 -9.30 -6.09 -0.23
CA PRO A 84 -8.13 -5.37 -0.72
C PRO A 84 -7.89 -5.53 -2.23
N LEU A 85 -8.06 -6.73 -2.79
CA LEU A 85 -7.90 -6.95 -4.24
C LEU A 85 -8.84 -6.07 -5.05
N ILE A 86 -10.14 -6.12 -4.76
CA ILE A 86 -11.15 -5.35 -5.50
C ILE A 86 -10.91 -3.85 -5.34
N THR A 87 -10.74 -3.40 -4.09
CA THR A 87 -10.61 -1.95 -3.78
C THR A 87 -9.35 -1.34 -4.39
N ILE A 88 -8.19 -1.99 -4.23
CA ILE A 88 -6.93 -1.49 -4.78
C ILE A 88 -6.96 -1.50 -6.31
N SER A 89 -7.55 -2.53 -6.92
CA SER A 89 -7.61 -2.63 -8.38
C SER A 89 -8.48 -1.53 -8.99
N ILE A 90 -9.65 -1.25 -8.41
CA ILE A 90 -10.52 -0.14 -8.86
C ILE A 90 -9.81 1.20 -8.70
N VAL A 91 -9.27 1.47 -7.50
CA VAL A 91 -8.58 2.72 -7.19
C VAL A 91 -7.41 2.96 -8.13
N ARG A 92 -6.59 1.93 -8.36
CA ARG A 92 -5.41 2.05 -9.21
C ARG A 92 -5.78 2.23 -10.69
N THR A 93 -6.82 1.54 -11.17
CA THR A 93 -7.31 1.70 -12.55
C THR A 93 -7.85 3.11 -12.81
N ILE A 94 -8.65 3.65 -11.87
CA ILE A 94 -9.10 5.05 -11.92
C ILE A 94 -7.90 6.00 -11.89
N SER A 95 -6.93 5.74 -11.01
CA SER A 95 -5.73 6.55 -10.88
C SER A 95 -4.95 6.65 -12.21
N PHE A 96 -4.70 5.52 -12.87
CA PHE A 96 -4.03 5.49 -14.18
C PHE A 96 -4.83 6.17 -15.28
N THR A 97 -6.15 6.00 -15.29
CA THR A 97 -7.03 6.64 -16.28
C THR A 97 -7.00 8.16 -16.14
N ILE A 98 -7.09 8.68 -14.91
CA ILE A 98 -7.00 10.13 -14.66
C ILE A 98 -5.61 10.63 -15.03
N TYR A 99 -4.57 9.95 -14.56
CA TYR A 99 -3.18 10.33 -14.84
C TYR A 99 -2.89 10.42 -16.34
N THR A 100 -3.26 9.40 -17.12
CA THR A 100 -3.07 9.40 -18.58
C THR A 100 -3.91 10.47 -19.27
N SER A 101 -5.17 10.64 -18.87
CA SER A 101 -6.05 11.68 -19.42
C SER A 101 -5.50 13.08 -19.16
N THR A 102 -5.04 13.37 -17.94
CA THR A 102 -4.46 14.67 -17.59
C THR A 102 -3.16 14.93 -18.34
N LYS A 103 -2.29 13.92 -18.51
CA LYS A 103 -1.09 14.04 -19.35
C LYS A 103 -1.43 14.38 -20.80
N ARG A 104 -2.46 13.74 -21.37
CA ARG A 104 -2.92 14.01 -22.75
C ARG A 104 -3.36 15.46 -22.90
N ILE A 105 -4.21 15.95 -21.99
CA ILE A 105 -4.70 17.35 -21.94
C ILE A 105 -3.56 18.38 -21.85
N LEU A 106 -2.52 18.08 -21.06
CA LEU A 106 -1.38 18.99 -20.88
C LEU A 106 -0.43 19.03 -22.09
N ASN A 107 -0.30 17.90 -22.80
CA ASN A 107 0.64 17.76 -23.92
C ASN A 107 -0.02 17.99 -25.29
N SER A 108 -1.35 17.90 -25.41
CA SER A 108 -2.07 18.08 -26.67
C SER A 108 -1.91 19.51 -27.20
N THR A 109 -1.40 19.63 -28.42
CA THR A 109 -1.31 20.89 -29.18
C THR A 109 -2.44 20.92 -30.22
N ALA A 110 -3.01 22.09 -30.52
CA ALA A 110 -4.14 22.26 -31.44
C ALA A 110 -3.93 21.66 -32.86
N ASP A 111 -2.68 21.47 -33.30
CA ASP A 111 -2.33 20.90 -34.61
C ASP A 111 -2.06 19.37 -34.59
N SER A 112 -2.30 18.68 -33.47
CA SER A 112 -2.10 17.23 -33.41
C SER A 112 -3.33 16.50 -33.97
N PRO A 113 -3.21 15.68 -35.03
CA PRO A 113 -4.34 14.94 -35.57
C PRO A 113 -4.87 14.04 -34.46
N THR A 114 -6.15 14.21 -34.15
CA THR A 114 -6.89 13.45 -33.14
C THR A 114 -6.78 11.96 -33.47
N SER A 115 -5.89 11.25 -32.78
CA SER A 115 -6.05 9.80 -32.61
C SER A 115 -7.43 9.58 -31.99
N ASN A 116 -8.18 8.57 -32.45
CA ASN A 116 -9.59 8.22 -32.13
C ASN A 116 -9.99 8.11 -30.63
N GLU A 117 -9.12 8.45 -29.69
CA GLU A 117 -9.38 8.53 -28.25
C GLU A 117 -9.41 9.99 -27.79
N ALA A 118 -10.49 10.70 -28.09
CA ALA A 118 -10.71 12.02 -27.50
C ALA A 118 -10.78 11.89 -25.96
N PRO A 119 -10.14 12.79 -25.19
CA PRO A 119 -10.31 12.81 -23.74
C PRO A 119 -11.79 13.03 -23.37
N TRP A 120 -12.19 12.56 -22.18
CA TRP A 120 -13.55 12.76 -21.63
C TRP A 120 -13.98 14.24 -21.58
N PHE A 121 -12.99 15.15 -21.57
CA PHE A 121 -13.16 16.59 -21.69
C PHE A 121 -12.15 17.12 -22.70
N ASP A 122 -12.65 17.88 -23.67
CA ASP A 122 -11.84 18.50 -24.71
C ASP A 122 -11.22 19.81 -24.18
N LEU A 123 -10.00 19.71 -23.64
CA LEU A 123 -9.25 20.86 -23.10
C LEU A 123 -7.81 20.76 -23.59
N HIS A 124 -7.37 21.75 -24.36
CA HIS A 124 -6.04 21.81 -24.96
C HIS A 124 -5.23 22.93 -24.32
N LEU A 125 -4.24 22.59 -23.50
CA LEU A 125 -3.43 23.60 -22.79
C LEU A 125 -2.10 23.89 -23.50
N GLY A 126 -1.47 22.92 -24.18
CA GLY A 126 -0.24 23.13 -24.97
C GLY A 126 0.98 23.67 -24.19
N VAL A 127 0.92 23.78 -22.86
CA VAL A 127 1.90 24.54 -22.05
C VAL A 127 3.23 23.79 -21.87
N LEU A 128 3.27 22.45 -21.99
CA LEU A 128 4.40 21.61 -21.55
C LEU A 128 4.96 20.65 -22.62
N ASN A 129 4.87 21.01 -23.91
CA ASN A 129 5.28 20.14 -25.03
C ASN A 129 6.80 20.16 -25.36
N LYS A 130 7.66 20.61 -24.44
CA LYS A 130 9.11 20.65 -24.68
C LYS A 130 9.75 19.33 -24.23
N ASN A 131 10.69 18.79 -25.01
CA ASN A 131 11.39 17.52 -24.74
C ASN A 131 12.49 17.67 -23.66
N ARG A 132 12.18 18.30 -22.53
CA ARG A 132 13.11 18.42 -21.40
C ARG A 132 12.64 17.56 -20.24
N THR A 133 13.59 17.07 -19.45
CA THR A 133 13.32 16.35 -18.20
C THR A 133 12.37 17.13 -17.28
N ALA A 134 12.52 18.46 -17.23
CA ALA A 134 11.67 19.32 -16.41
C ALA A 134 10.19 19.31 -16.85
N ASP A 135 9.94 19.27 -18.16
CA ASP A 135 8.57 19.25 -18.71
C ASP A 135 7.90 17.90 -18.46
N VAL A 136 8.66 16.80 -18.62
CA VAL A 136 8.21 15.45 -18.25
C VAL A 136 7.89 15.37 -16.76
N ALA A 137 8.79 15.87 -15.91
CA ALA A 137 8.59 15.90 -14.47
C ALA A 137 7.34 16.71 -14.10
N LEU A 138 7.20 17.94 -14.62
CA LEU A 138 6.10 18.83 -14.29
C LEU A 138 4.74 18.30 -14.78
N THR A 139 4.68 17.81 -16.01
CA THR A 139 3.45 17.21 -16.58
C THR A 139 3.01 16.02 -15.73
N SER A 140 3.95 15.16 -15.36
CA SER A 140 3.68 13.95 -14.57
C SER A 140 3.34 14.26 -13.12
N LEU A 141 3.92 15.32 -12.56
CA LEU A 141 3.63 15.81 -11.22
C LEU A 141 2.20 16.38 -11.15
N ILE A 142 1.80 17.19 -12.13
CA ILE A 142 0.43 17.73 -12.21
C ILE A 142 -0.58 16.60 -12.44
N ALA A 143 -0.33 15.71 -13.40
CA ALA A 143 -1.21 14.58 -13.70
C ALA A 143 -1.32 13.59 -12.54
N GLY A 144 -0.21 13.27 -11.88
CA GLY A 144 -0.17 12.41 -10.71
C GLY A 144 -0.86 13.07 -9.50
N GLY A 145 -0.70 14.38 -9.34
CA GLY A 145 -1.41 15.17 -8.32
C GLY A 145 -2.93 15.16 -8.54
N ALA A 146 -3.39 15.43 -9.77
CA ALA A 146 -4.81 15.38 -10.11
C ALA A 146 -5.41 13.99 -9.86
N SER A 147 -4.71 12.94 -10.26
CA SER A 147 -5.07 11.55 -9.99
C SER A 147 -5.18 11.24 -8.50
N GLY A 148 -4.15 11.59 -7.71
CA GLY A 148 -4.13 11.40 -6.26
C GLY A 148 -5.25 12.15 -5.54
N ALA A 149 -5.53 13.39 -5.96
CA ALA A 149 -6.59 14.22 -5.40
C ALA A 149 -7.99 13.60 -5.59
N VAL A 150 -8.31 13.16 -6.81
CA VAL A 150 -9.63 12.55 -7.12
C VAL A 150 -9.78 11.20 -6.43
N VAL A 151 -8.75 10.36 -6.48
CA VAL A 151 -8.74 9.05 -5.79
C VAL A 151 -8.95 9.22 -4.29
N CYS A 152 -8.33 10.23 -3.68
CA CYS A 152 -8.45 10.51 -2.25
C CYS A 152 -9.89 10.78 -1.81
N LEU A 153 -10.71 11.42 -2.64
CA LEU A 153 -12.11 11.71 -2.31
C LEU A 153 -12.92 10.42 -2.09
N GLY A 154 -12.69 9.42 -2.94
CA GLY A 154 -13.35 8.12 -2.85
C GLY A 154 -12.72 7.19 -1.80
N SER A 155 -11.39 7.22 -1.63
CA SER A 155 -10.67 6.30 -0.75
C SER A 155 -10.66 6.71 0.73
N ALA A 156 -10.82 8.01 1.04
CA ALA A 156 -10.82 8.55 2.40
C ALA A 156 -11.69 7.80 3.42
N PRO A 157 -12.98 7.54 3.16
CA PRO A 157 -13.84 6.82 4.10
C PRO A 157 -13.33 5.39 4.37
N PHE A 158 -12.86 4.67 3.35
CA PHE A 158 -12.37 3.30 3.49
C PHE A 158 -11.08 3.23 4.29
N GLU A 159 -10.18 4.18 4.07
CA GLU A 159 -8.92 4.27 4.82
C GLU A 159 -9.17 4.53 6.31
N LEU A 160 -10.13 5.38 6.67
CA LEU A 160 -10.45 5.61 8.09
C LEU A 160 -11.06 4.35 8.74
N VAL A 161 -11.95 3.65 8.04
CA VAL A 161 -12.53 2.38 8.52
C VAL A 161 -11.43 1.34 8.73
N LYS A 162 -10.47 1.25 7.81
CA LYS A 162 -9.30 0.38 7.95
C LYS A 162 -8.47 0.73 9.18
N VAL A 163 -8.15 2.01 9.40
CA VAL A 163 -7.41 2.47 10.58
C VAL A 163 -8.18 2.15 11.87
N ARG A 164 -9.49 2.36 11.90
CA ARG A 164 -10.33 1.99 13.05
C ARG A 164 -10.25 0.50 13.36
N ARG A 165 -10.42 -0.36 12.36
CA ARG A 165 -10.34 -1.81 12.55
C ARG A 165 -8.97 -2.26 13.07
N GLN A 166 -7.90 -1.57 12.67
CA GLN A 166 -6.55 -1.82 13.19
C GLN A 166 -6.39 -1.39 14.66
N LEU A 167 -7.16 -0.37 15.10
CA LEU A 167 -7.12 0.15 16.46
C LEU A 167 -8.06 -0.55 17.43
N GLU A 168 -9.08 -1.27 16.96
CA GLU A 168 -10.11 -1.85 17.84
C GLU A 168 -9.55 -2.74 18.94
N TYR A 169 -8.52 -3.53 18.63
CA TYR A 169 -7.82 -4.31 19.65
C TYR A 169 -7.06 -3.44 20.66
N GLN A 170 -6.43 -2.35 20.19
CA GLN A 170 -5.73 -1.41 21.06
C GLN A 170 -6.72 -0.68 21.99
N ILE A 171 -7.85 -0.23 21.44
CA ILE A 171 -8.93 0.41 22.20
C ILE A 171 -9.50 -0.57 23.24
N TYR A 172 -9.78 -1.81 22.84
CA TYR A 172 -10.29 -2.85 23.74
C TYR A 172 -9.35 -3.16 24.90
N ARG A 173 -8.03 -3.22 24.62
CA ARG A 173 -7.03 -3.40 25.66
C ARG A 173 -6.99 -2.19 26.60
N ASP A 174 -6.93 -0.99 26.05
CA ASP A 174 -6.79 0.24 26.82
C ASP A 174 -8.04 0.47 27.71
N SER A 175 -9.20 -0.08 27.34
CA SER A 175 -10.42 -0.08 28.15
C SER A 175 -10.51 -1.21 29.19
N HIS A 176 -9.68 -2.24 29.11
CA HIS A 176 -9.67 -3.40 30.03
C HIS A 176 -8.26 -3.68 30.59
N PRO A 177 -7.62 -2.71 31.28
CA PRO A 177 -6.27 -2.89 31.82
C PRO A 177 -6.13 -4.07 32.78
N GLU A 178 -7.21 -4.43 33.50
CA GLU A 178 -7.28 -5.54 34.45
C GLU A 178 -7.00 -6.91 33.81
N LEU A 179 -7.27 -7.07 32.51
CA LEU A 179 -7.04 -8.32 31.79
C LEU A 179 -5.60 -8.48 31.29
N PHE A 180 -4.86 -7.37 31.20
CA PHE A 180 -3.54 -7.32 30.56
C PHE A 180 -2.44 -6.76 31.47
N ALA A 181 -2.75 -6.48 32.74
CA ALA A 181 -1.77 -6.08 33.73
C ALA A 181 -0.76 -7.22 33.95
N PRO A 182 0.55 -6.93 33.95
CA PRO A 182 1.54 -7.91 34.38
C PRO A 182 1.22 -8.34 35.81
N SER A 183 1.16 -9.65 36.07
CA SER A 183 1.07 -10.14 37.44
C SER A 183 2.22 -9.54 38.26
N PRO A 184 1.99 -9.02 39.48
CA PRO A 184 3.05 -8.44 40.28
C PRO A 184 4.18 -9.46 40.43
N PRO A 185 5.46 -9.02 40.42
CA PRO A 185 6.57 -9.92 40.69
C PRO A 185 6.27 -10.63 42.01
N PRO A 186 6.57 -11.94 42.14
CA PRO A 186 6.36 -12.64 43.39
C PRO A 186 7.05 -11.82 44.48
N GLN A 187 6.26 -11.33 45.45
CA GLN A 187 6.83 -10.74 46.65
C GLN A 187 7.76 -11.81 47.21
N LYS A 188 9.06 -11.53 47.24
CA LYS A 188 9.99 -12.36 48.01
C LYS A 188 9.44 -12.35 49.42
N SER A 189 8.84 -13.47 49.84
CA SER A 189 8.51 -13.68 51.23
C SER A 189 9.81 -13.48 51.99
N VAL A 190 9.87 -12.43 52.80
CA VAL A 190 10.91 -12.33 53.82
C VAL A 190 10.83 -13.65 54.59
N PRO A 191 11.92 -14.43 54.69
CA PRO A 191 11.90 -15.65 55.48
C PRO A 191 11.47 -15.28 56.90
N GLN A 192 10.28 -15.70 57.31
CA GLN A 192 9.93 -15.64 58.72
C GLN A 192 10.89 -16.60 59.44
N PRO A 193 11.48 -16.19 60.58
CA PRO A 193 12.31 -17.10 61.36
C PRO A 193 11.48 -18.35 61.71
N PRO A 194 12.09 -19.54 61.69
CA PRO A 194 11.36 -20.78 61.91
C PRO A 194 10.66 -20.74 63.27
N LYS A 195 9.34 -20.93 63.28
CA LYS A 195 8.62 -21.21 64.52
C LYS A 195 9.12 -22.55 65.05
N VAL A 196 9.74 -22.53 66.22
CA VAL A 196 10.12 -23.72 66.97
C VAL A 196 8.83 -24.44 67.38
N VAL A 197 8.50 -25.53 66.70
CA VAL A 197 7.41 -26.43 67.09
C VAL A 197 8.00 -27.52 67.99
N PRO A 198 7.46 -27.77 69.20
CA PRO A 198 7.93 -28.85 70.05
C PRO A 198 7.65 -30.21 69.41
N LEU A 199 8.68 -31.06 69.33
CA LEU A 199 8.59 -32.44 68.84
C LEU A 199 7.68 -33.28 69.74
N THR A 200 6.45 -33.54 69.31
CA THR A 200 5.67 -34.68 69.81
C THR A 200 4.97 -35.38 68.65
N HIS A 201 5.32 -36.67 68.48
CA HIS A 201 4.71 -37.72 67.66
C HIS A 201 3.83 -37.29 66.47
N THR A 202 4.45 -36.87 65.37
CA THR A 202 3.79 -36.84 64.06
C THR A 202 4.02 -38.17 63.35
N THR A 203 2.94 -38.79 62.85
CA THR A 203 3.05 -40.03 62.06
C THR A 203 3.36 -39.69 60.60
N PRO A 204 3.93 -40.61 59.80
CA PRO A 204 4.25 -40.35 58.38
C PRO A 204 3.03 -39.94 57.54
N ALA A 205 1.83 -40.32 57.96
CA ALA A 205 0.57 -39.95 57.31
C ALA A 205 0.22 -38.46 57.51
N ASP A 206 0.54 -37.89 58.67
CA ASP A 206 0.26 -36.48 58.99
C ASP A 206 1.18 -35.55 58.19
N VAL A 207 2.44 -35.95 58.02
CA VAL A 207 3.42 -35.21 57.19
C VAL A 207 3.03 -35.26 55.70
N ALA A 208 2.49 -36.39 55.25
CA ALA A 208 1.99 -36.51 53.87
C ALA A 208 0.72 -35.69 53.64
N ALA A 209 -0.20 -35.64 54.61
CA ALA A 209 -1.41 -34.84 54.54
C ALA A 209 -1.09 -33.34 54.51
N GLU A 210 -0.16 -32.87 55.35
CA GLU A 210 0.27 -31.47 55.40
C GLU A 210 1.06 -31.07 54.13
N ALA A 211 1.87 -31.99 53.57
CA ALA A 211 2.54 -31.79 52.29
C ALA A 211 1.55 -31.70 51.13
N ILE A 212 0.50 -32.54 51.12
CA ILE A 212 -0.57 -32.50 50.12
C ILE A 212 -1.33 -31.18 50.24
N GLU A 213 -1.73 -30.77 51.44
CA GLU A 213 -2.45 -29.52 51.70
C GLU A 213 -1.63 -28.28 51.30
N CYS A 214 -0.31 -28.31 51.52
CA CYS A 214 0.63 -27.29 51.05
C CYS A 214 0.72 -27.23 49.51
N THR A 215 0.70 -28.38 48.81
CA THR A 215 0.63 -28.40 47.34
C THR A 215 -0.73 -27.95 46.78
N VAL A 216 -1.84 -28.23 47.47
CA VAL A 216 -3.18 -27.76 47.03
C VAL A 216 -3.35 -26.26 47.28
N ALA A 217 -2.81 -25.71 48.38
CA ALA A 217 -2.79 -24.28 48.66
C ALA A 217 -1.90 -23.48 47.68
N SER A 218 -0.95 -24.14 47.01
CA SER A 218 -0.09 -23.57 45.97
C SER A 218 -0.62 -23.81 44.54
N ALA A 219 -1.88 -24.21 44.35
CA ALA A 219 -2.51 -24.18 43.04
C ALA A 219 -3.02 -22.77 42.75
N LYS A 220 -2.24 -21.95 42.02
CA LYS A 220 -2.71 -20.66 41.50
C LYS A 220 -4.05 -20.87 40.78
N PRO A 221 -5.10 -20.09 41.08
CA PRO A 221 -6.34 -20.13 40.31
C PRO A 221 -6.00 -19.96 38.83
N ARG A 222 -6.50 -20.87 37.99
CA ARG A 222 -6.40 -20.69 36.54
C ARG A 222 -6.96 -19.30 36.22
N PRO A 223 -6.23 -18.41 35.54
CA PRO A 223 -6.76 -17.10 35.21
C PRO A 223 -8.11 -17.31 34.50
N PRO A 224 -9.14 -16.50 34.80
CA PRO A 224 -10.41 -16.61 34.11
C PRO A 224 -10.12 -16.58 32.60
N PRO A 225 -10.84 -17.38 31.78
CA PRO A 225 -10.66 -17.33 30.33
C PRO A 225 -10.79 -15.88 29.90
N THR A 226 -9.72 -15.33 29.32
CA THR A 226 -9.70 -13.95 28.84
C THR A 226 -10.92 -13.76 27.96
N PRO A 227 -11.78 -12.76 28.20
CA PRO A 227 -12.95 -12.56 27.37
C PRO A 227 -12.49 -12.44 25.92
N GLN A 228 -13.04 -13.31 25.09
CA GLN A 228 -12.60 -13.44 23.71
C GLN A 228 -12.95 -12.15 22.99
N PHE A 229 -11.94 -11.37 22.60
CA PHE A 229 -12.15 -10.14 21.84
C PHE A 229 -12.77 -10.49 20.49
N VAL A 230 -14.05 -10.16 20.31
CA VAL A 230 -14.74 -10.29 19.02
C VAL A 230 -14.59 -8.96 18.29
N PRO A 231 -13.76 -8.89 17.23
CA PRO A 231 -13.63 -7.66 16.47
C PRO A 231 -14.95 -7.35 15.78
N PRO A 232 -15.45 -6.10 15.85
CA PRO A 232 -16.67 -5.73 15.16
C PRO A 232 -16.49 -5.84 13.65
N THR A 233 -17.61 -6.05 12.96
CA THR A 233 -17.62 -6.13 11.49
C THR A 233 -17.32 -4.75 10.88
N THR A 234 -16.90 -4.71 9.61
CA THR A 234 -16.66 -3.44 8.90
C THR A 234 -17.87 -2.50 8.97
N LEU A 235 -19.09 -3.06 8.84
CA LEU A 235 -20.32 -2.28 8.88
C LEU A 235 -20.62 -1.74 10.29
N GLN A 236 -20.31 -2.51 11.33
CA GLN A 236 -20.36 -2.04 12.71
C GLN A 236 -19.34 -0.92 12.95
N ALA A 237 -18.11 -1.07 12.47
CA ALA A 237 -17.07 -0.03 12.57
C ALA A 237 -17.52 1.28 11.88
N VAL A 238 -18.10 1.21 10.68
CA VAL A 238 -18.70 2.37 9.98
C VAL A 238 -19.80 2.99 10.84
N ARG A 239 -20.74 2.19 11.34
CA ARG A 239 -21.87 2.68 12.16
C ARG A 239 -21.38 3.33 13.44
N MET A 240 -20.33 2.81 14.07
CA MET A 240 -19.74 3.42 15.25
C MET A 240 -19.07 4.76 14.94
N ILE A 241 -18.35 4.89 13.82
CA ILE A 241 -17.76 6.17 13.39
C ILE A 241 -18.85 7.21 13.17
N VAL A 242 -19.89 6.84 12.40
CA VAL A 242 -20.99 7.75 12.07
C VAL A 242 -21.75 8.19 13.33
N ARG A 243 -21.92 7.29 14.31
CA ARG A 243 -22.53 7.63 15.60
C ARG A 243 -21.66 8.52 16.47
N SER A 244 -20.33 8.34 16.47
CA SER A 244 -19.42 9.08 17.34
C SER A 244 -18.98 10.44 16.78
N LEU A 245 -18.82 10.55 15.47
CA LEU A 245 -18.25 11.72 14.78
C LEU A 245 -19.22 12.35 13.77
N GLY A 246 -20.44 11.81 13.63
CA GLY A 246 -21.39 12.21 12.60
C GLY A 246 -21.08 11.61 11.22
N PRO A 247 -21.94 11.87 10.21
CA PRO A 247 -21.80 11.30 8.87
C PRO A 247 -20.52 11.74 8.14
N MET A 248 -20.08 12.98 8.35
CA MET A 248 -18.79 13.48 7.83
C MET A 248 -17.58 12.95 8.61
N GLY A 249 -17.81 12.24 9.71
CA GLY A 249 -16.76 11.61 10.52
C GLY A 249 -15.92 10.61 9.73
N LEU A 250 -16.44 10.03 8.64
CA LEU A 250 -15.68 9.14 7.75
C LEU A 250 -14.51 9.85 7.02
N TRP A 251 -14.59 11.17 6.86
CA TRP A 251 -13.53 12.01 6.28
C TRP A 251 -12.62 12.63 7.35
N THR A 252 -12.61 12.09 8.57
CA THR A 252 -11.72 12.62 9.63
C THR A 252 -10.25 12.46 9.23
N GLY A 253 -9.52 13.57 9.31
CA GLY A 253 -8.12 13.64 8.86
C GLY A 253 -7.96 13.85 7.35
N PHE A 254 -9.04 14.18 6.62
CA PHE A 254 -9.01 14.38 5.16
C PHE A 254 -7.93 15.37 4.69
N PRO A 255 -7.67 16.55 5.29
CA PRO A 255 -6.62 17.44 4.78
C PRO A 255 -5.23 16.80 4.76
N LEU A 256 -4.88 16.04 5.81
CA LEU A 256 -3.61 15.31 5.87
C LEU A 256 -3.58 14.13 4.89
N HIS A 257 -4.73 13.50 4.69
CA HIS A 257 -4.88 12.43 3.70
C HIS A 257 -4.71 12.97 2.28
N PHE A 258 -5.40 14.06 1.95
CA PHE A 258 -5.37 14.72 0.67
C PHE A 258 -3.96 15.16 0.31
N VAL A 259 -3.25 15.82 1.24
CA VAL A 259 -1.85 16.22 1.04
C VAL A 259 -0.97 14.98 0.83
N ARG A 260 -1.13 13.93 1.63
CA ARG A 260 -0.36 12.68 1.49
C ARG A 260 -0.56 12.04 0.12
N ASP A 261 -1.81 11.84 -0.30
CA ASP A 261 -2.13 11.08 -1.52
C ASP A 261 -1.80 11.88 -2.77
N THR A 262 -2.11 13.17 -2.77
CA THR A 262 -1.80 14.07 -3.89
C THR A 262 -0.29 14.15 -4.09
N LEU A 263 0.48 14.48 -3.05
CA LEU A 263 1.94 14.60 -3.16
C LEU A 263 2.61 13.26 -3.42
N GLY A 264 2.18 12.19 -2.74
CA GLY A 264 2.74 10.85 -2.92
C GLY A 264 2.55 10.34 -4.35
N THR A 265 1.34 10.51 -4.91
CA THR A 265 1.01 10.06 -6.28
C THR A 265 1.69 10.95 -7.33
N ALA A 266 1.76 12.26 -7.08
CA ALA A 266 2.48 13.21 -7.93
C ALA A 266 3.98 12.88 -8.04
N LEU A 267 4.65 12.66 -6.89
CA LEU A 267 6.05 12.26 -6.85
C LEU A 267 6.27 10.90 -7.51
N TYR A 268 5.41 9.92 -7.20
CA TYR A 268 5.49 8.58 -7.77
C TYR A 268 5.49 8.57 -9.30
N PHE A 269 4.49 9.22 -9.93
CA PHE A 269 4.40 9.26 -11.39
C PHE A 269 5.49 10.13 -12.02
N ALA A 270 5.87 11.24 -11.37
CA ALA A 270 6.96 12.08 -11.86
C ALA A 270 8.31 11.37 -11.84
N GLU A 271 8.66 10.70 -10.74
CA GLU A 271 9.89 9.92 -10.62
C GLU A 271 9.93 8.77 -11.63
N TYR A 272 8.81 8.06 -11.80
CA TYR A 272 8.71 6.98 -12.78
C TYR A 272 8.96 7.47 -14.21
N ASP A 273 8.27 8.53 -14.63
CA ASP A 273 8.38 9.07 -15.98
C ASP A 273 9.73 9.71 -16.26
N VAL A 274 10.31 10.41 -15.27
CA VAL A 274 11.67 10.96 -15.38
C VAL A 274 12.69 9.84 -15.55
N MET A 275 12.56 8.76 -14.76
CA MET A 275 13.44 7.60 -14.87
C MET A 275 13.29 6.92 -16.24
N ARG A 276 12.05 6.76 -16.72
CA ARG A 276 11.77 6.25 -18.06
C ARG A 276 12.33 7.14 -19.16
N PHE A 277 12.25 8.45 -19.01
CA PHE A 277 12.83 9.39 -19.96
C PHE A 277 14.36 9.28 -20.03
N TRP A 278 15.03 9.04 -18.89
CA TRP A 278 16.47 8.85 -18.84
C TRP A 278 16.92 7.51 -19.43
N LEU A 279 16.17 6.43 -19.13
CA LEU A 279 16.48 5.08 -19.60
C LEU A 279 15.95 4.75 -21.00
N GLY A 280 14.97 5.51 -21.50
CA GLY A 280 14.41 5.34 -22.84
C GLY A 280 15.12 6.14 -23.92
N GLY A 281 16.27 6.77 -23.59
CA GLY A 281 17.09 7.51 -24.55
C GLY A 281 16.34 8.69 -25.16
N GLY A 282 16.26 9.81 -24.45
CA GLY A 282 15.70 11.05 -25.01
C GLY A 282 16.45 11.53 -26.27
N ARG A 283 16.06 11.04 -27.46
CA ARG A 283 16.36 11.52 -28.82
C ARG A 283 15.79 10.49 -29.82
N GLY A 284 15.09 10.85 -30.88
CA GLY A 284 14.85 12.13 -31.50
C GLY A 284 13.72 12.01 -32.52
N ASP A 285 13.46 13.14 -33.19
CA ASP A 285 12.40 13.35 -34.18
C ASP A 285 11.02 13.73 -33.62
N GLY A 286 10.92 14.99 -33.14
CA GLY A 286 9.77 15.87 -33.35
C GLY A 286 8.39 15.55 -32.76
N LYS A 287 8.07 14.31 -32.38
CA LYS A 287 6.77 13.95 -31.80
C LYS A 287 6.98 13.03 -30.60
N ARG A 288 6.75 13.61 -29.42
CA ARG A 288 6.59 12.89 -28.16
C ARG A 288 5.30 12.06 -28.24
N GLU A 289 5.40 10.83 -28.73
CA GLU A 289 4.33 9.85 -28.53
C GLU A 289 4.50 9.24 -27.12
N ASP A 290 4.00 9.96 -26.10
CA ASP A 290 3.83 9.43 -24.74
C ASP A 290 2.77 8.30 -24.76
N LYS A 291 3.12 7.13 -25.30
CA LYS A 291 2.27 5.95 -25.29
C LYS A 291 2.31 5.32 -23.91
N PHE A 292 1.18 5.31 -23.22
CA PHE A 292 1.00 4.56 -21.99
C PHE A 292 1.41 3.09 -22.21
N GLY A 293 2.29 2.58 -21.33
CA GLY A 293 2.81 1.22 -21.39
C GLY A 293 3.72 0.96 -22.59
N SER A 294 4.47 1.96 -23.08
CA SER A 294 5.42 1.78 -24.18
C SER A 294 6.51 0.76 -23.81
N THR A 295 6.61 -0.28 -24.64
CA THR A 295 7.63 -1.33 -24.50
C THR A 295 9.00 -0.75 -24.83
N THR A 296 9.89 -0.71 -23.84
CA THR A 296 11.30 -0.35 -24.06
C THR A 296 12.01 -1.49 -24.78
N THR A 297 12.71 -1.18 -25.86
CA THR A 297 13.60 -2.12 -26.55
C THR A 297 15.05 -1.94 -26.07
N GLN A 298 15.90 -2.93 -26.32
CA GLN A 298 17.32 -2.84 -25.94
C GLN A 298 18.05 -1.71 -26.68
N ALA A 299 17.57 -1.33 -27.87
CA ALA A 299 18.14 -0.24 -28.66
C ALA A 299 17.88 1.13 -28.01
N ASP A 300 16.70 1.31 -27.41
CA ASP A 300 16.27 2.57 -26.77
C ASP A 300 17.09 2.91 -25.52
N LEU A 301 17.73 1.91 -24.92
CA LEU A 301 18.56 2.11 -23.73
C LEU A 301 19.80 2.98 -24.04
N PRO A 302 20.18 3.89 -23.13
CA PRO A 302 21.45 4.60 -23.20
C PRO A 302 22.64 3.66 -23.36
N ALA A 303 23.70 4.12 -24.03
CA ALA A 303 24.90 3.33 -24.26
C ALA A 303 25.51 2.74 -22.97
N TRP A 304 25.45 3.47 -21.86
CA TRP A 304 25.96 3.04 -20.56
C TRP A 304 25.10 1.94 -19.90
N ALA A 305 23.80 1.84 -20.23
CA ALA A 305 22.87 0.88 -19.65
C ALA A 305 22.68 -0.36 -20.55
N ARG A 306 22.81 -0.18 -21.87
CA ARG A 306 22.52 -1.19 -22.89
C ARG A 306 23.28 -2.52 -22.72
N GLY A 307 24.48 -2.51 -22.14
CA GLY A 307 25.30 -3.71 -21.99
C GLY A 307 24.94 -4.62 -20.81
N TRP A 308 24.34 -4.08 -19.75
CA TRP A 308 24.13 -4.82 -18.50
C TRP A 308 22.66 -4.81 -18.02
N LEU A 309 21.84 -3.87 -18.49
CA LEU A 309 20.44 -3.76 -18.13
C LEU A 309 19.55 -4.36 -19.23
N PRO A 310 18.85 -5.49 -18.98
CA PRO A 310 17.84 -6.00 -19.89
C PRO A 310 16.65 -5.04 -19.99
N ALA A 311 16.20 -4.74 -21.21
CA ALA A 311 15.07 -3.83 -21.44
C ALA A 311 13.77 -4.27 -20.72
N GLN A 312 13.56 -5.58 -20.53
CA GLN A 312 12.41 -6.14 -19.83
C GLN A 312 12.39 -5.79 -18.33
N LEU A 313 13.55 -5.48 -17.73
CA LEU A 313 13.66 -5.10 -16.33
C LEU A 313 13.48 -3.59 -16.11
N VAL A 314 13.50 -2.78 -17.17
CA VAL A 314 13.37 -1.32 -17.07
C VAL A 314 12.08 -0.91 -16.35
N PRO A 315 10.88 -1.43 -16.72
CA PRO A 315 9.65 -1.03 -16.05
C PRO A 315 9.64 -1.45 -14.57
N PHE A 316 10.21 -2.61 -14.26
CA PHE A 316 10.35 -3.10 -12.90
C PHE A 316 11.23 -2.18 -12.06
N LEU A 317 12.40 -1.80 -12.57
CA LEU A 317 13.35 -0.94 -11.86
C LEU A 317 12.81 0.49 -11.70
N CYS A 318 12.26 1.09 -12.76
CA CYS A 318 11.62 2.41 -12.67
C CYS A 318 10.48 2.40 -11.66
N GLY A 319 9.59 1.40 -11.74
CA GLY A 319 8.46 1.26 -10.83
C GLY A 319 8.88 1.03 -9.38
N SER A 320 9.91 0.21 -9.16
CA SER A 320 10.47 -0.07 -7.85
C SER A 320 11.12 1.14 -7.21
N LEU A 321 11.98 1.85 -7.96
CA LEU A 321 12.68 3.04 -7.49
C LEU A 321 11.67 4.12 -7.13
N ALA A 322 10.80 4.51 -8.08
CA ALA A 322 9.75 5.50 -7.84
C ALA A 322 8.84 5.10 -6.66
N GLY A 323 8.51 3.82 -6.52
CA GLY A 323 7.73 3.32 -5.39
C GLY A 323 8.44 3.47 -4.05
N VAL A 324 9.75 3.21 -3.98
CA VAL A 324 10.53 3.33 -2.73
C VAL A 324 10.81 4.78 -2.37
N THR A 325 11.22 5.60 -3.34
CA THR A 325 11.59 7.00 -3.14
C THR A 325 10.39 7.87 -2.79
N SER A 326 9.29 7.77 -3.53
CA SER A 326 8.06 8.50 -3.20
C SER A 326 7.54 8.15 -1.81
N TRP A 327 7.58 6.87 -1.40
CA TRP A 327 7.20 6.45 -0.05
C TRP A 327 8.15 7.00 1.02
N ALA A 328 9.46 7.02 0.75
CA ALA A 328 10.44 7.61 1.67
C ALA A 328 10.15 9.10 1.91
N LEU A 329 9.85 9.85 0.85
CA LEU A 329 9.59 11.28 0.91
C LEU A 329 8.25 11.59 1.62
N ILE A 330 7.20 10.78 1.39
CA ILE A 330 5.87 11.06 1.93
C ILE A 330 5.64 10.49 3.34
N TYR A 331 6.51 9.59 3.82
CA TYR A 331 6.34 8.91 5.12
C TYR A 331 6.12 9.84 6.31
N PRO A 332 6.80 11.00 6.44
CA PRO A 332 6.52 11.99 7.47
C PRO A 332 5.05 12.41 7.53
N VAL A 333 4.45 12.69 6.37
CA VAL A 333 3.05 13.12 6.25
C VAL A 333 2.13 11.96 6.60
N ASP A 334 2.45 10.74 6.15
CA ASP A 334 1.67 9.53 6.48
C ASP A 334 1.68 9.23 7.99
N ALA A 335 2.81 9.41 8.67
CA ALA A 335 2.92 9.24 10.11
C ALA A 335 2.07 10.26 10.87
N ILE A 336 2.06 11.53 10.45
CA ILE A 336 1.23 12.58 11.03
C ILE A 336 -0.26 12.28 10.79
N LYS A 337 -0.64 11.91 9.56
CA LYS A 337 -2.01 11.50 9.19
C LYS A 337 -2.48 10.37 10.08
N THR A 338 -1.70 9.29 10.15
CA THR A 338 -2.05 8.09 10.92
C THR A 338 -2.25 8.44 12.39
N LYS A 339 -1.36 9.24 12.98
CA LYS A 339 -1.50 9.67 14.39
C LYS A 339 -2.69 10.59 14.63
N ALA A 340 -3.02 11.46 13.69
CA ALA A 340 -4.21 12.31 13.76
C ALA A 340 -5.50 11.47 13.73
N GLN A 341 -5.58 10.49 12.83
CA GLN A 341 -6.72 9.57 12.72
C GLN A 341 -6.87 8.67 13.95
N GLN A 342 -5.75 8.09 14.43
CA GLN A 342 -5.73 7.30 15.66
C GLN A 342 -6.29 8.10 16.83
N ARG A 343 -5.83 9.35 16.99
CA ARG A 343 -6.25 10.22 18.07
C ARG A 343 -7.74 10.56 18.03
N ALA A 344 -8.27 10.84 16.84
CA ALA A 344 -9.69 11.13 16.66
C ALA A 344 -10.57 9.91 16.97
N LEU A 345 -10.14 8.72 16.56
CA LEU A 345 -10.84 7.46 16.84
C LEU A 345 -10.80 7.07 18.33
N SER A 346 -9.77 7.48 19.05
CA SER A 346 -9.69 7.35 20.52
C SER A 346 -10.47 8.43 21.29
N GLY A 347 -11.20 9.33 20.62
CA GLY A 347 -11.99 10.39 21.27
C GLY A 347 -11.16 11.51 21.91
N LEU A 348 -9.87 11.60 21.58
CA LEU A 348 -8.97 12.61 22.14
C LEU A 348 -9.05 13.93 21.34
N ALA A 349 -8.97 15.08 22.03
CA ALA A 349 -9.04 16.40 21.40
C ALA A 349 -8.05 16.55 20.22
N PRO A 350 -8.49 17.09 19.07
CA PRO A 350 -7.67 17.21 17.87
C PRO A 350 -6.43 18.07 18.12
N ARG A 351 -5.37 17.83 17.35
CA ARG A 351 -4.12 18.60 17.41
C ARG A 351 -3.76 19.09 16.02
N THR A 352 -3.11 20.24 15.96
CA THR A 352 -2.58 20.75 14.70
C THR A 352 -1.49 19.81 14.15
N PRO A 353 -1.34 19.71 12.82
CA PRO A 353 -0.28 18.92 12.20
C PRO A 353 1.12 19.23 12.74
N TYR A 354 1.40 20.52 12.96
CA TYR A 354 2.67 20.98 13.52
C TYR A 354 2.90 20.44 14.94
N THR A 355 1.91 20.53 15.83
CA THR A 355 2.04 19.98 17.20
C THR A 355 2.24 18.47 17.18
N GLN A 356 1.61 17.76 16.26
CA GLN A 356 1.79 16.31 16.10
C GLN A 356 3.21 15.98 15.62
N LEU A 357 3.70 16.68 14.59
CA LEU A 357 5.07 16.51 14.09
C LEU A 357 6.10 16.82 15.19
N ARG A 358 5.94 17.94 15.91
CA ARG A 358 6.84 18.32 17.01
C ARG A 358 6.89 17.24 18.09
N ARG A 359 5.76 16.62 18.44
CA ARG A 359 5.70 15.54 19.44
C ARG A 359 6.27 14.22 18.92
N LEU A 360 6.11 13.90 17.64
CA LEU A 360 6.73 12.73 17.01
C LEU A 360 8.26 12.85 17.02
N VAL A 361 8.77 14.03 16.68
CA VAL A 361 10.21 14.31 16.62
C VAL A 361 10.80 14.48 18.03
N ARG A 362 10.29 15.41 18.85
CA ARG A 362 10.90 15.76 20.16
C ARG A 362 10.33 15.01 21.37
N GLY A 363 9.32 14.16 21.19
CA GLY A 363 8.61 13.51 22.31
C GLY A 363 7.55 14.41 22.94
N THR A 364 6.82 13.87 23.93
CA THR A 364 5.78 14.60 24.66
C THR A 364 6.33 15.78 25.44
N ASP A 365 7.52 15.63 26.00
CA ASP A 365 8.13 16.59 26.92
C ASP A 365 9.16 17.48 26.21
N GLY A 366 9.39 17.24 24.91
CA GLY A 366 10.28 18.04 24.07
C GLY A 366 11.78 17.80 24.29
N THR A 367 12.14 16.89 25.19
CA THR A 367 13.51 16.63 25.65
C THR A 367 14.33 15.71 24.75
N LYS A 368 13.69 15.00 23.81
CA LYS A 368 14.38 13.99 23.00
C LYS A 368 15.19 14.63 21.86
N PRO A 369 16.41 14.15 21.57
CA PRO A 369 17.23 14.65 20.47
C PRO A 369 16.51 14.59 19.12
N TRP A 370 16.72 15.61 18.28
CA TRP A 370 16.00 15.77 17.01
C TRP A 370 16.30 14.64 16.02
N LEU A 371 17.56 14.20 15.92
CA LEU A 371 18.01 13.08 15.07
C LEU A 371 17.31 11.76 15.45
N SER A 372 17.29 11.44 16.74
CA SER A 372 16.55 10.26 17.26
C SER A 372 15.04 10.39 17.02
N GLY A 373 14.53 11.62 16.97
CA GLY A 373 13.16 11.94 16.56
C GLY A 373 12.83 11.62 15.11
N ILE A 374 13.73 11.99 14.20
CA ILE A 374 13.60 11.67 12.78
C ILE A 374 13.65 10.16 12.57
N GLY A 375 14.57 9.45 13.24
CA GLY A 375 14.60 7.99 13.20
C GLY A 375 13.28 7.33 13.63
N ARG A 376 12.60 7.89 14.64
CA ARG A 376 11.25 7.44 15.05
C ARG A 376 10.19 7.69 13.98
N LEU A 377 10.28 8.79 13.25
CA LEU A 377 9.34 9.13 12.19
C LEU A 377 9.35 8.09 11.08
N TYR A 378 10.50 7.43 10.84
CA TYR A 378 10.70 6.38 9.83
C TYR A 378 10.60 4.95 10.38
N ARG A 379 10.18 4.76 11.63
CA ARG A 379 9.96 3.42 12.20
C ARG A 379 8.85 2.70 11.41
N GLY A 380 9.17 1.54 10.85
CA GLY A 380 8.26 0.76 10.00
C GLY A 380 8.35 1.04 8.49
N LEU A 381 9.24 1.94 8.07
CA LEU A 381 9.43 2.29 6.66
C LEU A 381 9.89 1.08 5.82
N GLY A 382 10.82 0.27 6.33
CA GLY A 382 11.40 -0.85 5.57
C GLY A 382 10.35 -1.85 5.06
N VAL A 383 9.33 -2.15 5.87
CA VAL A 383 8.21 -3.00 5.46
C VAL A 383 7.42 -2.39 4.31
N SER A 384 7.21 -1.08 4.38
CA SER A 384 6.52 -0.33 3.34
C SER A 384 7.35 -0.31 2.05
N MET A 385 8.66 -0.13 2.15
CA MET A 385 9.59 -0.11 1.01
C MET A 385 9.67 -1.45 0.29
N VAL A 386 9.84 -2.57 1.01
CA VAL A 386 9.90 -3.92 0.40
C VAL A 386 8.61 -4.22 -0.36
N ARG A 387 7.46 -3.90 0.24
CA ARG A 387 6.17 -4.01 -0.43
C ARG A 387 6.08 -3.11 -1.66
N SER A 388 6.46 -1.84 -1.53
CA SER A 388 6.39 -0.87 -2.62
C SER A 388 7.27 -1.30 -3.80
N MET A 389 8.49 -1.78 -3.54
CA MET A 389 9.38 -2.33 -4.55
C MET A 389 8.69 -3.45 -5.35
N LEU A 390 8.20 -4.49 -4.66
CA LEU A 390 7.57 -5.64 -5.31
C LEU A 390 6.30 -5.24 -6.09
N THR A 391 5.40 -4.50 -5.44
CA THR A 391 4.09 -4.18 -6.00
C THR A 391 4.18 -3.19 -7.17
N HIS A 392 4.98 -2.14 -7.06
CA HIS A 392 5.10 -1.14 -8.11
C HIS A 392 6.00 -1.60 -9.26
N GLY A 393 7.07 -2.37 -8.98
CA GLY A 393 7.87 -2.98 -10.03
C GLY A 393 7.06 -3.96 -10.88
N LEU A 394 6.32 -4.87 -10.22
CA LEU A 394 5.47 -5.84 -10.92
C LEU A 394 4.32 -5.16 -11.66
N LEU A 395 3.69 -4.14 -11.05
CA LEU A 395 2.64 -3.35 -11.69
C LEU A 395 3.10 -2.79 -13.04
N TRP A 396 4.21 -2.04 -13.08
CA TRP A 396 4.66 -1.42 -14.31
C TRP A 396 5.16 -2.43 -15.35
N THR A 397 5.78 -3.52 -14.90
CA THR A 397 6.17 -4.63 -15.79
C THR A 397 4.95 -5.24 -16.48
N LEU A 398 3.87 -5.46 -15.73
CA LEU A 398 2.65 -6.01 -16.28
C LEU A 398 1.90 -5.00 -17.15
N VAL A 399 1.87 -3.71 -16.77
CA VAL A 399 1.31 -2.65 -17.62
C VAL A 399 1.99 -2.62 -18.97
N ASP A 400 3.31 -2.67 -19.01
CA ASP A 400 4.08 -2.69 -20.25
C ASP A 400 3.85 -3.97 -21.05
N TRP A 401 3.84 -5.12 -20.38
CA TRP A 401 3.62 -6.41 -21.03
C TRP A 401 2.22 -6.49 -21.67
N THR A 402 1.17 -6.12 -20.93
CA THR A 402 -0.20 -6.11 -21.46
C THR A 402 -0.37 -5.07 -22.56
N SER A 403 0.24 -3.90 -22.40
CA SER A 403 0.17 -2.82 -23.40
C SER A 403 0.88 -3.19 -24.69
N GLY A 404 2.09 -3.76 -24.62
CA GLY A 404 2.82 -4.25 -25.79
C GLY A 404 2.12 -5.42 -26.45
N TYR A 405 1.45 -6.28 -25.67
CA TYR A 405 0.63 -7.36 -26.22
C TYR A 405 -0.60 -6.84 -26.97
N ILE A 406 -1.27 -5.78 -26.47
CA ILE A 406 -2.37 -5.11 -27.17
C ILE A 406 -1.85 -4.45 -28.47
N ASP A 407 -0.72 -3.74 -28.41
CA ASP A 407 -0.12 -3.09 -29.60
C ASP A 407 0.35 -4.09 -30.66
N GLY A 408 0.70 -5.31 -30.23
CA GLY A 408 1.18 -6.41 -31.07
C GLY A 408 0.09 -7.25 -31.72
N ARG A 409 -1.19 -7.04 -31.36
CA ARG A 409 -2.32 -7.87 -31.80
C ARG A 409 -2.99 -7.57 -33.15
N PRO A 410 -2.84 -6.43 -33.85
CA PRO A 410 -3.76 -6.10 -34.95
C PRO A 410 -3.83 -7.24 -35.97
N VAL A 411 -5.06 -7.74 -36.19
CA VAL A 411 -5.38 -8.90 -37.05
C VAL A 411 -4.68 -8.81 -38.41
N GLU A 412 -4.50 -7.60 -38.94
CA GLU A 412 -3.81 -7.36 -40.21
C GLU A 412 -2.36 -7.86 -40.19
N ARG A 413 -1.61 -7.65 -39.10
CA ARG A 413 -0.22 -8.14 -38.97
C ARG A 413 -0.14 -9.65 -38.77
N LEU A 414 -1.15 -10.25 -38.15
CA LEU A 414 -1.27 -11.71 -38.03
C LEU A 414 -1.56 -12.34 -39.39
N ALA A 415 -2.40 -11.71 -40.22
CA ALA A 415 -2.64 -12.12 -41.60
C ALA A 415 -1.37 -11.97 -42.47
N GLU A 416 -0.61 -10.88 -42.32
CA GLU A 416 0.67 -10.68 -43.01
C GLU A 416 1.77 -11.67 -42.57
N ARG A 417 1.77 -12.14 -41.31
CA ARG A 417 2.72 -13.16 -40.83
C ARG A 417 2.38 -14.58 -41.27
N LEU A 418 1.13 -14.81 -41.70
CA LEU A 418 0.62 -16.10 -42.15
C LEU A 418 0.53 -16.20 -43.68
N ALA A 419 0.69 -15.07 -44.39
CA ALA A 419 0.85 -14.98 -45.84
C ALA A 419 2.34 -15.05 -46.21
#